data_AF-A0A7W9LWF9-F1
#
_entry.id   AF-A0A7W9LWF9-F1
#
_cell.length_a   1.000
_cell.length_b   1.000
_cell.length_c   1.000
_cell.angle_alpha   90.00
_cell.angle_beta   90.00
_cell.angle_gamma   90.00
#
_symmetry.space_group_name_H-M   'P 1'
#
loop_
_entity.id
_entity.type
_entity.pdbx_description
1 polymer ?
#
loop_
_entity_poly.entity_id
_entity_poly.type
_entity_poly.pdbx_seq_one_letter_code
_entity_poly.pdbx_strand_id
1 'polypeptide(L)'
;MHDPVQHATAGAGRETGAKTAHSPDHGHGRGGGGAGADRPGLDGRGRGEQIPRLGGGRTVDARPRKSAQESSTGSPSASVPAASRSPQVITQAPLLLNAESSLSFEKPLRRDDRKGDIRFDCESTSCALESDTSVFVQMFTDEAVSLDECRFLLGGAERHRWPLASVAAGSQICVKHPSGDIALLVVQTKSTALPELAFLMVDMTVWKKAV
;
A
#
# COMPACT_ATOMS: atom_id res chain seq x y z
N MET A 1 64.95 16.29 -34.93
CA MET A 1 64.45 16.00 -36.28
C MET A 1 63.12 15.28 -36.15
N HIS A 2 62.03 16.04 -36.24
CA HIS A 2 60.70 15.67 -36.74
C HIS A 2 59.93 17.00 -36.79
N ASP A 3 59.73 17.50 -38.02
CA ASP A 3 58.98 18.72 -38.31
C ASP A 3 57.47 18.48 -38.14
N PRO A 4 56.70 19.50 -37.70
CA PRO A 4 55.25 19.54 -37.77
C PRO A 4 54.78 20.14 -39.10
N VAL A 5 53.74 19.58 -39.72
CA VAL A 5 53.03 20.21 -40.84
C VAL A 5 51.75 20.86 -40.33
N GLN A 6 51.66 22.18 -40.52
CA GLN A 6 50.47 23.01 -40.35
C GLN A 6 49.83 23.36 -41.71
N HIS A 7 48.59 23.87 -41.60
CA HIS A 7 47.76 24.64 -42.56
C HIS A 7 46.84 23.80 -43.48
N ALA A 8 45.58 24.18 -43.76
CA ALA A 8 45.02 25.54 -43.79
C ALA A 8 43.48 25.60 -43.67
N THR A 9 42.99 26.74 -43.13
CA THR A 9 41.86 27.60 -43.55
C THR A 9 40.44 27.03 -43.65
N ALA A 10 39.47 27.47 -42.83
CA ALA A 10 38.75 28.76 -42.81
C ALA A 10 37.57 28.84 -43.81
N GLY A 11 36.36 28.96 -43.26
CA GLY A 11 35.13 29.31 -43.96
C GLY A 11 34.12 29.86 -42.96
N ALA A 12 34.00 31.19 -42.94
CA ALA A 12 33.12 31.97 -42.09
C ALA A 12 31.84 32.40 -42.85
N GLY A 13 30.78 32.65 -42.08
CA GLY A 13 29.59 33.42 -42.49
C GLY A 13 28.39 32.56 -42.90
N ARG A 14 27.14 32.88 -42.55
CA ARG A 14 26.57 34.12 -41.98
C ARG A 14 25.14 33.84 -41.52
N GLU A 15 24.73 34.58 -40.50
CA GLU A 15 23.39 34.66 -39.90
C GLU A 15 22.30 35.11 -40.88
N THR A 16 21.06 34.61 -40.67
CA THR A 16 19.81 35.39 -40.78
C THR A 16 18.77 34.80 -39.83
N GLY A 17 18.31 35.61 -38.87
CA GLY A 17 17.26 35.23 -37.93
C GLY A 17 15.84 35.52 -38.43
N ALA A 18 14.86 35.04 -37.67
CA ALA A 18 13.53 35.63 -37.59
C ALA A 18 12.93 35.35 -36.20
N LYS A 19 12.65 36.45 -35.49
CA LYS A 19 11.86 36.52 -34.26
C LYS A 19 10.40 36.14 -34.56
N THR A 20 9.77 35.42 -33.64
CA THR A 20 8.38 35.72 -33.26
C THR A 20 8.13 35.30 -31.82
N ALA A 21 8.07 36.31 -30.95
CA ALA A 21 7.43 36.22 -29.65
C ALA A 21 5.92 36.38 -29.86
N HIS A 22 5.12 35.60 -29.13
CA HIS A 22 3.69 35.87 -28.96
C HIS A 22 3.30 35.56 -27.51
N SER A 23 3.29 36.61 -26.69
CA SER A 23 2.43 36.69 -25.51
C SER A 23 1.04 37.13 -25.95
N PRO A 24 -0.01 36.64 -25.28
CA PRO A 24 -1.20 37.43 -25.02
C PRO A 24 -1.24 37.80 -23.53
N ASP A 25 -1.20 39.11 -23.29
CA ASP A 25 -1.63 39.73 -22.05
C ASP A 25 -3.11 40.12 -22.21
N HIS A 26 -3.97 39.64 -21.31
CA HIS A 26 -5.26 40.25 -21.02
C HIS A 26 -5.57 40.10 -19.53
N GLY A 27 -5.28 41.17 -18.80
CA GLY A 27 -5.83 41.43 -17.47
C GLY A 27 -7.25 42.01 -17.51
N HIS A 28 -8.00 41.70 -16.45
CA HIS A 28 -9.07 42.45 -15.76
C HIS A 28 -9.74 41.40 -14.84
N GLY A 29 -9.90 41.51 -13.52
CA GLY A 29 -9.93 42.63 -12.60
C GLY A 29 -11.11 42.41 -11.65
N ARG A 30 -10.90 42.60 -10.33
CA ARG A 30 -11.88 42.60 -9.22
C ARG A 30 -12.47 41.22 -8.86
N GLY A 31 -12.66 40.83 -7.61
CA GLY A 31 -12.63 41.50 -6.32
C GLY A 31 -13.52 40.70 -5.36
N GLY A 32 -13.35 40.87 -4.04
CA GLY A 32 -14.37 40.48 -3.06
C GLY A 32 -13.92 39.42 -2.06
N GLY A 33 -13.56 39.89 -0.86
CA GLY A 33 -13.59 39.05 0.33
C GLY A 33 -15.01 38.66 0.71
N GLY A 34 -15.12 37.58 1.46
CA GLY A 34 -16.39 37.10 2.04
C GLY A 34 -16.09 36.15 3.18
N ALA A 35 -15.98 36.72 4.39
CA ALA A 35 -16.23 35.99 5.62
C ALA A 35 -17.73 35.61 5.65
N GLY A 36 -18.02 34.40 6.14
CA GLY A 36 -19.39 33.91 6.27
C GLY A 36 -19.41 32.63 7.08
N ALA A 37 -19.28 32.78 8.40
CA ALA A 37 -19.74 31.78 9.34
C ALA A 37 -21.28 31.79 9.31
N ASP A 38 -21.91 30.62 9.26
CA ASP A 38 -23.23 30.45 9.85
C ASP A 38 -23.42 28.99 10.30
N ARG A 39 -23.45 28.85 11.63
CA ARG A 39 -24.01 27.70 12.34
C ARG A 39 -25.47 28.03 12.62
N PRO A 40 -26.43 27.16 12.27
CA PRO A 40 -27.73 27.19 12.92
C PRO A 40 -27.65 26.44 14.24
N GLY A 41 -28.11 27.12 15.28
CA GLY A 41 -28.12 26.67 16.66
C GLY A 41 -29.16 25.60 16.98
N LEU A 42 -28.99 25.16 18.22
CA LEU A 42 -29.82 24.29 19.03
C LEU A 42 -31.29 24.72 19.04
N ASP A 43 -32.20 23.74 19.12
CA ASP A 43 -33.39 23.78 19.97
C ASP A 43 -34.03 22.38 20.07
N GLY A 44 -34.54 22.01 21.26
CA GLY A 44 -35.65 21.06 21.34
C GLY A 44 -35.47 19.75 22.12
N ARG A 45 -35.25 19.84 23.43
CA ARG A 45 -35.92 19.08 24.52
C ARG A 45 -36.55 17.69 24.20
N GLY A 46 -35.97 16.66 24.81
CA GLY A 46 -36.62 15.88 25.89
C GLY A 46 -37.64 14.79 25.51
N ARG A 47 -37.26 13.53 25.77
CA ARG A 47 -38.14 12.56 26.46
C ARG A 47 -37.31 11.41 27.01
N GLY A 48 -37.38 11.21 28.32
CA GLY A 48 -36.80 10.05 28.98
C GLY A 48 -37.63 8.81 28.71
N GLU A 49 -36.98 7.65 28.70
CA GLU A 49 -37.66 6.39 28.93
C GLU A 49 -36.83 5.55 29.92
N GLN A 50 -37.49 5.28 31.04
CA GLN A 50 -36.98 4.59 32.21
C GLN A 50 -36.94 3.10 31.92
N ILE A 51 -35.79 2.44 32.11
CA ILE A 51 -35.73 0.98 32.17
C ILE A 51 -36.20 0.55 33.57
N PRO A 52 -37.28 -0.25 33.70
CA PRO A 52 -37.73 -0.72 34.99
C PRO A 52 -36.74 -1.73 35.58
N ARG A 53 -36.22 -1.41 36.76
CA ARG A 53 -35.62 -2.40 37.67
C ARG A 53 -36.75 -3.09 38.43
N LEU A 54 -36.95 -4.38 38.17
CA LEU A 54 -37.68 -5.24 39.09
C LEU A 54 -36.67 -6.00 39.96
N GLY A 55 -36.66 -5.63 41.24
CA GLY A 55 -36.03 -6.40 42.29
C GLY A 55 -36.86 -7.63 42.67
N GLY A 56 -36.22 -8.54 43.39
CA GLY A 56 -36.90 -9.68 43.99
C GLY A 56 -35.89 -10.68 44.54
N GLY A 57 -35.33 -10.40 45.71
CA GLY A 57 -34.52 -11.36 46.45
C GLY A 57 -35.34 -12.52 46.99
N ARG A 58 -34.70 -13.68 47.13
CA ARG A 58 -35.00 -14.69 48.17
C ARG A 58 -33.80 -15.63 48.30
N THR A 59 -33.12 -15.52 49.44
CA THR A 59 -32.22 -16.52 50.01
C THR A 59 -33.04 -17.58 50.72
N VAL A 60 -32.71 -18.86 50.53
CA VAL A 60 -32.94 -19.93 51.51
C VAL A 60 -31.92 -21.05 51.32
N ASP A 61 -31.40 -21.48 52.45
CA ASP A 61 -30.28 -22.39 52.74
C ASP A 61 -30.43 -23.88 52.32
N ALA A 62 -29.25 -24.54 52.23
CA ALA A 62 -28.89 -25.90 52.70
C ALA A 62 -29.73 -27.13 52.24
N ARG A 63 -29.22 -28.32 51.89
CA ARG A 63 -27.93 -29.04 52.08
C ARG A 63 -28.00 -30.37 51.23
N PRO A 64 -26.99 -31.26 51.22
CA PRO A 64 -26.62 -32.08 50.06
C PRO A 64 -27.33 -33.44 49.96
N ARG A 65 -27.30 -34.05 48.77
CA ARG A 65 -27.49 -35.51 48.60
C ARG A 65 -26.35 -36.12 47.80
N LYS A 66 -25.94 -37.29 48.30
CA LYS A 66 -24.78 -38.11 47.97
C LYS A 66 -25.06 -39.03 46.77
N SER A 67 -24.03 -39.21 45.94
CA SER A 67 -23.62 -40.42 45.19
C SER A 67 -24.63 -41.22 44.35
N ALA A 68 -24.36 -41.33 43.05
CA ALA A 68 -24.20 -42.63 42.36
C ALA A 68 -23.56 -42.46 40.95
N GLN A 69 -22.47 -43.20 40.75
CA GLN A 69 -21.89 -43.75 39.51
C GLN A 69 -23.02 -44.46 38.71
N GLU A 70 -23.10 -44.59 37.38
CA GLU A 70 -22.13 -44.92 36.34
C GLU A 70 -22.88 -44.95 34.97
N SER A 71 -22.16 -45.10 33.86
CA SER A 71 -22.61 -45.60 32.52
C SER A 71 -22.69 -44.59 31.37
N SER A 72 -21.53 -44.42 30.73
CA SER A 72 -21.29 -44.43 29.28
C SER A 72 -22.47 -44.16 28.34
N THR A 73 -22.44 -43.01 27.67
CA THR A 73 -22.90 -42.87 26.29
C THR A 73 -21.91 -41.97 25.57
N GLY A 74 -21.24 -42.52 24.56
CA GLY A 74 -20.16 -41.83 23.84
C GLY A 74 -20.68 -40.59 23.14
N SER A 75 -20.18 -39.42 23.55
CA SER A 75 -20.31 -38.20 22.77
C SER A 75 -19.56 -38.37 21.45
N PRO A 76 -20.15 -38.02 20.29
CA PRO A 76 -19.39 -37.93 19.06
C PRO A 76 -18.30 -36.88 19.28
N SER A 77 -17.05 -37.33 19.22
CA SER A 77 -15.88 -36.45 19.24
C SER A 77 -16.03 -35.50 18.06
N ALA A 78 -16.45 -34.26 18.34
CA ALA A 78 -16.46 -33.20 17.35
C ALA A 78 -15.03 -33.08 16.84
N SER A 79 -14.85 -33.42 15.56
CA SER A 79 -13.56 -33.27 14.90
C SER A 79 -13.25 -31.78 14.93
N VAL A 80 -12.30 -31.39 15.79
CA VAL A 80 -11.78 -30.03 15.83
C VAL A 80 -11.23 -29.76 14.43
N PRO A 81 -11.70 -28.71 13.72
CA PRO A 81 -11.11 -28.34 12.44
C PRO A 81 -9.61 -28.22 12.64
N ALA A 82 -8.82 -28.90 11.80
CA ALA A 82 -7.38 -28.79 11.86
C ALA A 82 -7.01 -27.31 11.89
N ALA A 83 -6.34 -26.86 12.95
CA ALA A 83 -5.99 -25.47 13.12
C ALA A 83 -5.28 -25.00 11.85
N SER A 84 -5.91 -24.04 11.16
CA SER A 84 -5.32 -23.36 10.01
C SER A 84 -3.96 -22.84 10.45
N ARG A 85 -2.89 -23.45 9.94
CA ARG A 85 -1.53 -23.08 10.32
C ARG A 85 -1.35 -21.60 10.01
N SER A 86 -0.95 -20.81 11.00
CA SER A 86 -0.59 -19.41 10.78
C SER A 86 0.49 -19.34 9.70
N PRO A 87 0.36 -18.44 8.71
CA PRO A 87 1.30 -18.37 7.61
C PRO A 87 2.70 -18.04 8.13
N GLN A 88 3.72 -18.60 7.46
CA GLN A 88 5.09 -18.19 7.75
C GLN A 88 5.30 -16.76 7.31
N VAL A 89 5.97 -15.96 8.13
CA VAL A 89 6.19 -14.54 7.89
C VAL A 89 7.68 -14.28 7.67
N ILE A 90 8.00 -13.56 6.59
CA ILE A 90 9.35 -13.08 6.28
C ILE A 90 9.27 -11.56 6.17
N THR A 91 10.01 -10.84 7.00
CA THR A 91 10.09 -9.37 6.94
C THR A 91 11.52 -8.94 6.67
N GLN A 92 11.69 -7.95 5.79
CA GLN A 92 12.97 -7.29 5.56
C GLN A 92 12.76 -5.80 5.29
N ALA A 93 13.60 -4.99 5.92
CA ALA A 93 13.52 -3.53 5.89
C ALA A 93 14.91 -2.91 6.11
N PRO A 94 15.26 -1.82 5.40
CA PRO A 94 14.62 -1.31 4.20
C PRO A 94 15.21 -1.97 2.93
N LEU A 95 14.43 -2.07 1.85
CA LEU A 95 14.82 -2.61 0.55
C LEU A 95 14.82 -1.51 -0.52
N LEU A 96 15.96 -1.35 -1.20
CA LEU A 96 16.09 -0.42 -2.33
C LEU A 96 15.64 -1.09 -3.63
N LEU A 97 14.64 -0.49 -4.26
CA LEU A 97 14.10 -0.89 -5.56
C LEU A 97 14.30 0.24 -6.57
N ASN A 98 14.99 -0.04 -7.68
CA ASN A 98 15.28 0.92 -8.74
C ASN A 98 15.16 0.26 -10.12
N ALA A 99 15.61 0.94 -11.18
CA ALA A 99 15.51 0.46 -12.56
C ALA A 99 16.33 -0.83 -12.82
N GLU A 100 17.30 -1.17 -11.98
CA GLU A 100 18.20 -2.31 -12.15
C GLU A 100 17.84 -3.50 -11.24
N SER A 101 17.15 -3.25 -10.13
CA SER A 101 16.79 -4.25 -9.14
C SER A 101 15.33 -4.72 -9.23
N SER A 102 15.02 -5.77 -8.48
CA SER A 102 13.66 -6.30 -8.29
C SER A 102 13.49 -6.85 -6.88
N LEU A 103 12.23 -7.05 -6.48
CA LEU A 103 11.87 -7.77 -5.25
C LEU A 103 11.38 -9.17 -5.59
N SER A 104 11.52 -10.10 -4.64
CA SER A 104 10.97 -11.44 -4.74
C SER A 104 10.24 -11.85 -3.47
N PHE A 105 9.29 -12.78 -3.61
CA PHE A 105 8.59 -13.42 -2.49
C PHE A 105 9.43 -14.51 -1.80
N GLU A 106 10.59 -14.85 -2.37
CA GLU A 106 11.56 -15.78 -1.79
C GLU A 106 12.85 -15.07 -1.41
N LYS A 107 13.60 -15.65 -0.46
CA LYS A 107 14.91 -15.11 -0.11
C LYS A 107 15.92 -15.33 -1.25
N PRO A 108 16.73 -14.31 -1.62
CA PRO A 108 16.74 -12.96 -1.06
C PRO A 108 15.56 -12.10 -1.57
N LEU A 109 14.88 -11.39 -0.65
CA LEU A 109 13.70 -10.59 -0.99
C LEU A 109 14.00 -9.40 -1.92
N ARG A 110 15.25 -8.92 -1.94
CA ARG A 110 15.73 -7.96 -2.93
C ARG A 110 16.81 -8.61 -3.77
N ARG A 111 16.69 -8.47 -5.08
CA ARG A 111 17.61 -8.98 -6.08
C ARG A 111 18.33 -7.84 -6.78
N ASP A 112 19.58 -8.07 -7.16
CA ASP A 112 20.39 -7.16 -7.97
C ASP A 112 20.09 -7.24 -9.48
N ASP A 113 19.07 -8.01 -9.86
CA ASP A 113 18.62 -8.18 -11.24
C ASP A 113 17.14 -7.82 -11.38
N ARG A 114 16.65 -7.82 -12.63
CA ARG A 114 15.25 -7.56 -12.99
C ARG A 114 14.39 -8.82 -13.08
N LYS A 115 14.84 -9.94 -12.50
CA LYS A 115 14.20 -11.26 -12.65
C LYS A 115 13.29 -11.64 -11.48
N GLY A 116 13.15 -10.77 -10.48
CA GLY A 116 12.21 -10.93 -9.38
C GLY A 116 10.76 -10.66 -9.79
N ASP A 117 9.88 -10.85 -8.82
CA ASP A 117 8.43 -10.81 -8.96
C ASP A 117 7.89 -9.39 -9.07
N ILE A 118 8.54 -8.41 -8.44
CA ILE A 118 8.10 -7.00 -8.42
C ILE A 118 9.25 -6.11 -8.89
N ARG A 119 8.97 -5.27 -9.87
CA ARG A 119 9.90 -4.36 -10.51
C ARG A 119 9.44 -2.93 -10.34
N PHE A 120 10.38 -2.00 -10.27
CA PHE A 120 10.11 -0.57 -10.40
C PHE A 120 10.45 -0.13 -11.82
N ASP A 121 9.53 0.54 -12.50
CA ASP A 121 9.70 1.02 -13.85
C ASP A 121 9.38 2.51 -13.94
N CYS A 122 10.25 3.28 -14.60
CA CYS A 122 10.10 4.71 -14.87
C CYS A 122 10.34 5.07 -16.34
N GLU A 123 10.38 4.10 -17.25
CA GLU A 123 10.65 4.35 -18.67
C GLU A 123 9.41 4.91 -19.41
N SER A 124 8.21 4.70 -18.87
CA SER A 124 6.96 5.24 -19.41
C SER A 124 6.69 6.69 -18.95
N THR A 125 5.55 7.26 -19.35
CA THR A 125 5.09 8.58 -18.90
C THR A 125 4.88 8.70 -17.38
N SER A 126 4.97 7.60 -16.62
CA SER A 126 4.89 7.61 -15.16
C SER A 126 5.64 6.43 -14.53
N CYS A 127 6.22 6.66 -13.35
CA CYS A 127 6.82 5.59 -12.55
C CYS A 127 5.76 4.66 -11.95
N ALA A 128 6.03 3.35 -11.93
CA ALA A 128 5.12 2.32 -11.45
C ALA A 128 5.86 1.17 -10.74
N LEU A 129 5.12 0.43 -9.90
CA LEU A 129 5.44 -0.95 -9.58
C LEU A 129 4.82 -1.87 -10.63
N GLU A 130 5.54 -2.93 -11.01
CA GLU A 130 5.10 -3.89 -12.01
C GLU A 130 5.42 -5.32 -11.61
N SER A 131 4.56 -6.23 -12.03
CA SER A 131 4.79 -7.67 -11.98
C SER A 131 4.24 -8.30 -13.25
N ASP A 132 4.87 -9.38 -13.70
CA ASP A 132 4.33 -10.17 -14.82
C ASP A 132 3.13 -11.04 -14.36
N THR A 133 3.03 -11.34 -13.07
CA THR A 133 2.09 -12.35 -12.55
C THR A 133 1.39 -11.96 -11.26
N SER A 134 1.97 -11.05 -10.47
CA SER A 134 1.38 -10.60 -9.20
C SER A 134 0.43 -9.43 -9.41
N VAL A 135 -0.60 -9.35 -8.57
CA VAL A 135 -1.57 -8.25 -8.60
C VAL A 135 -1.43 -7.34 -7.39
N PHE A 136 -1.71 -6.05 -7.59
CA PHE A 136 -1.47 -4.99 -6.62
C PHE A 136 -2.77 -4.30 -6.19
N VAL A 137 -2.82 -3.89 -4.92
CA VAL A 137 -3.82 -2.95 -4.38
C VAL A 137 -3.13 -2.01 -3.40
N GLN A 138 -3.30 -0.69 -3.57
CA GLN A 138 -2.92 0.29 -2.55
C GLN A 138 -4.01 0.41 -1.48
N MET A 139 -3.56 0.50 -0.25
CA MET A 139 -4.38 0.72 0.93
C MET A 139 -4.40 2.22 1.23
N PHE A 140 -5.60 2.79 1.35
CA PHE A 140 -5.80 4.21 1.67
C PHE A 140 -6.19 4.34 3.14
N THR A 141 -5.24 4.04 4.02
CA THR A 141 -5.38 4.12 5.48
C THR A 141 -4.05 4.54 6.10
N ASP A 142 -4.13 5.21 7.24
CA ASP A 142 -2.99 5.58 8.08
C ASP A 142 -2.68 4.50 9.13
N GLU A 143 -3.53 3.48 9.24
CA GLU A 143 -3.36 2.34 10.15
C GLU A 143 -2.56 1.22 9.51
N ALA A 144 -1.87 0.41 10.31
CA ALA A 144 -1.12 -0.74 9.81
C ALA A 144 -2.07 -1.79 9.22
N VAL A 145 -1.81 -2.18 7.97
CA VAL A 145 -2.66 -3.11 7.21
C VAL A 145 -2.35 -4.55 7.63
N SER A 146 -3.40 -5.28 7.95
CA SER A 146 -3.35 -6.70 8.30
C SER A 146 -3.38 -7.61 7.06
N LEU A 147 -2.99 -8.87 7.25
CA LEU A 147 -3.08 -9.88 6.21
C LEU A 147 -4.53 -10.10 5.73
N ASP A 148 -5.50 -10.07 6.63
CA ASP A 148 -6.91 -10.35 6.29
C ASP A 148 -7.51 -9.24 5.42
N GLU A 149 -7.13 -7.98 5.66
CA GLU A 149 -7.49 -6.86 4.80
C GLU A 149 -6.85 -6.99 3.41
N CYS A 150 -5.56 -7.35 3.36
CA CYS A 150 -4.91 -7.64 2.08
C CYS A 150 -5.64 -8.76 1.33
N ARG A 151 -5.98 -9.88 1.98
CA ARG A 151 -6.72 -11.00 1.37
C ARG A 151 -8.05 -10.54 0.80
N PHE A 152 -8.81 -9.77 1.57
CA PHE A 152 -10.12 -9.28 1.18
C PHE A 152 -10.04 -8.44 -0.10
N LEU A 153 -9.15 -7.44 -0.14
CA LEU A 153 -9.05 -6.53 -1.27
C LEU A 153 -8.37 -7.17 -2.50
N LEU A 154 -7.41 -8.08 -2.28
CA LEU A 154 -6.75 -8.81 -3.37
C LEU A 154 -7.63 -9.91 -3.97
N GLY A 155 -8.77 -10.26 -3.35
CA GLY A 155 -9.68 -11.30 -3.82
C GLY A 155 -10.17 -11.09 -5.26
N GLY A 156 -10.42 -9.84 -5.65
CA GLY A 156 -10.87 -9.44 -6.99
C GLY A 156 -9.89 -8.53 -7.74
N ALA A 157 -8.64 -8.42 -7.28
CA ALA A 157 -7.66 -7.55 -7.93
C ALA A 157 -7.07 -8.20 -9.19
N GLU A 158 -6.94 -7.40 -10.25
CA GLU A 158 -6.42 -7.84 -11.57
C GLU A 158 -5.25 -6.96 -12.06
N ARG A 159 -4.88 -5.91 -11.31
CA ARG A 159 -3.89 -4.94 -11.75
C ARG A 159 -2.48 -5.46 -11.51
N HIS A 160 -1.74 -5.70 -12.58
CA HIS A 160 -0.32 -6.09 -12.56
C HIS A 160 0.66 -4.91 -12.59
N ARG A 161 0.14 -3.69 -12.80
CA ARG A 161 0.89 -2.44 -12.78
C ARG A 161 0.22 -1.45 -11.84
N TRP A 162 1.00 -0.87 -10.94
CA TRP A 162 0.53 0.14 -9.99
C TRP A 162 1.28 1.47 -10.15
N PRO A 163 0.66 2.48 -10.78
CA PRO A 163 1.25 3.82 -10.91
C PRO A 163 1.54 4.46 -9.56
N LEU A 164 2.67 5.14 -9.43
CA LEU A 164 3.14 5.71 -8.16
C LEU A 164 2.68 7.16 -7.92
N ALA A 165 1.79 7.69 -8.75
CA ALA A 165 1.28 9.05 -8.63
C ALA A 165 0.57 9.27 -7.28
N SER A 166 -0.21 8.28 -6.80
CA SER A 166 -0.93 8.32 -5.52
C SER A 166 -0.16 7.75 -4.33
N VAL A 167 1.08 7.30 -4.55
CA VAL A 167 1.88 6.60 -3.53
C VAL A 167 2.82 7.59 -2.87
N ALA A 168 2.74 7.73 -1.55
CA ALA A 168 3.62 8.58 -0.75
C ALA A 168 4.37 7.74 0.30
N ALA A 169 5.28 8.37 1.04
CA ALA A 169 5.84 7.72 2.23
C ALA A 169 4.71 7.36 3.21
N GLY A 170 4.80 6.18 3.82
CA GLY A 170 3.76 5.57 4.65
C GLY A 170 2.67 4.84 3.87
N SER A 171 2.59 4.99 2.53
CA SER A 171 1.62 4.24 1.74
C SER A 171 1.89 2.74 1.82
N GLN A 172 0.81 1.98 1.95
CA GLN A 172 0.82 0.54 2.09
C GLN A 172 0.22 -0.10 0.83
N ILE A 173 0.89 -1.11 0.27
CA ILE A 173 0.49 -1.79 -0.95
C ILE A 173 0.49 -3.29 -0.70
N CYS A 174 -0.68 -3.91 -0.83
CA CYS A 174 -0.83 -5.36 -0.81
C CYS A 174 -0.52 -5.93 -2.20
N VAL A 175 0.21 -7.05 -2.24
CA VAL A 175 0.58 -7.73 -3.47
C VAL A 175 0.28 -9.23 -3.33
N LYS A 176 -0.48 -9.80 -4.26
CA LYS A 176 -0.76 -11.24 -4.30
C LYS A 176 0.05 -11.90 -5.41
N HIS A 177 0.88 -12.87 -5.04
CA HIS A 177 1.61 -13.71 -5.99
C HIS A 177 0.78 -14.97 -6.33
N PRO A 178 0.88 -15.54 -7.55
CA PRO A 178 0.15 -16.76 -7.93
C PRO A 178 0.42 -17.99 -7.08
N SER A 179 1.54 -18.04 -6.34
CA SER A 179 1.83 -19.12 -5.38
C SER A 179 0.87 -19.15 -4.18
N GLY A 180 0.04 -18.12 -4.02
CA GLY A 180 -0.78 -17.89 -2.83
C GLY A 180 -0.07 -17.08 -1.76
N ASP A 181 1.16 -16.61 -1.99
CA ASP A 181 1.85 -15.70 -1.07
C ASP A 181 1.28 -14.29 -1.19
N ILE A 182 1.22 -13.57 -0.06
CA ILE A 182 0.86 -12.16 -0.02
C ILE A 182 2.04 -11.37 0.54
N ALA A 183 2.36 -10.25 -0.09
CA ALA A 183 3.31 -9.27 0.42
C ALA A 183 2.60 -7.97 0.79
N LEU A 184 3.04 -7.34 1.86
CA LEU A 184 2.76 -5.94 2.18
C LEU A 184 4.04 -5.15 1.94
N LEU A 185 3.96 -4.17 1.05
CA LEU A 185 4.99 -3.18 0.81
C LEU A 185 4.61 -1.89 1.54
N VAL A 186 5.48 -1.40 2.42
CA VAL A 186 5.34 -0.09 3.06
C VAL A 186 6.37 0.84 2.47
N VAL A 187 5.92 1.92 1.82
CA VAL A 187 6.83 2.86 1.16
C VAL A 187 7.48 3.77 2.19
N GLN A 188 8.80 3.71 2.30
CA GLN A 188 9.59 4.56 3.19
C GLN A 188 10.00 5.85 2.50
N THR A 189 10.46 5.75 1.25
CA THR A 189 10.91 6.91 0.48
C THR A 189 10.64 6.68 -1.00
N LYS A 190 10.23 7.74 -1.70
CA LYS A 190 9.99 7.74 -3.14
C LYS A 190 10.73 8.89 -3.79
N SER A 191 11.61 8.57 -4.74
CA SER A 191 12.19 9.55 -5.67
C SER A 191 11.79 9.16 -7.09
N THR A 192 11.01 10.01 -7.76
CA THR A 192 10.49 9.76 -9.12
C THR A 192 10.59 11.00 -10.01
N ALA A 193 11.35 12.01 -9.57
CA ALA A 193 11.49 13.28 -10.28
C ALA A 193 12.38 13.17 -11.52
N LEU A 194 13.40 12.30 -11.46
CA LEU A 194 14.36 12.05 -12.53
C LEU A 194 14.39 10.54 -12.82
N PRO A 195 13.96 10.08 -14.00
CA PRO A 195 13.86 8.64 -14.32
C PRO A 195 15.15 7.85 -14.07
N GLU A 196 16.31 8.43 -14.39
CA GLU A 196 17.63 7.80 -14.29
C GLU A 196 18.15 7.66 -12.85
N LEU A 197 17.59 8.44 -11.91
CA LEU A 197 17.89 8.35 -10.47
C LEU A 197 16.66 7.92 -9.65
N ALA A 198 15.62 7.44 -10.32
CA ALA A 198 14.37 7.12 -9.66
C ALA A 198 14.51 5.85 -8.81
N PHE A 199 13.91 5.86 -7.62
CA PHE A 199 13.93 4.71 -6.72
C PHE A 199 12.75 4.72 -5.74
N LEU A 200 12.49 3.54 -5.18
CA LEU A 200 11.66 3.30 -4.02
C LEU A 200 12.47 2.62 -2.92
N MET A 201 12.39 3.15 -1.70
CA MET A 201 12.75 2.41 -0.51
C MET A 201 11.47 1.85 0.10
N VAL A 202 11.42 0.55 0.34
CA VAL A 202 10.24 -0.11 0.91
C VAL A 202 10.63 -1.07 2.01
N ASP A 203 9.74 -1.25 2.97
CA ASP A 203 9.75 -2.42 3.84
C ASP A 203 8.84 -3.48 3.24
N MET A 204 9.26 -4.73 3.30
CA MET A 204 8.51 -5.85 2.74
C MET A 204 8.24 -6.88 3.83
N THR A 205 6.97 -7.23 4.01
CA THR A 205 6.52 -8.38 4.78
C THR A 205 5.83 -9.37 3.87
N VAL A 206 6.24 -10.63 3.87
CA VAL A 206 5.67 -11.71 3.07
C VAL A 206 5.03 -12.74 3.99
N TRP A 207 3.76 -13.03 3.76
CA TRP A 207 3.04 -14.17 4.34
C TRP A 207 2.97 -15.30 3.33
N LYS A 208 3.62 -16.42 3.65
CA LYS A 208 3.70 -17.58 2.77
C LYS A 208 2.40 -18.38 2.81
N LYS A 209 1.91 -18.81 1.63
CA LYS A 209 0.68 -19.61 1.45
C LYS A 209 -0.52 -19.00 2.18
N ALA A 210 -0.72 -17.72 1.94
CA ALA A 210 -1.75 -16.93 2.60
C ALA A 210 -3.12 -17.02 1.93
N VAL A 211 -3.21 -17.41 0.65
CA VAL A 211 -4.46 -17.61 -0.09
C VAL A 211 -4.69 -19.08 -0.37
#